data_AF-A0A2D3WI74-F1
#
_entry.id   AF-A0A2D3WI74-F1
#
_cell.length_a   1.000
_cell.length_b   1.000
_cell.length_c   1.000
_cell.angle_alpha   90.00
_cell.angle_beta   90.00
_cell.angle_gamma   90.00
#
_symmetry.space_group_name_H-M   'P 1'
#
loop_
_entity.id
_entity.type
_entity.pdbx_description
1 polymer ?
#
loop_
_entity_poly.entity_id
_entity_poly.type
_entity_poly.pdbx_seq_one_letter_code
_entity_poly.pdbx_strand_id
1 'polypeptide(L)'
;MGYSHWAAGALMAGIMIFNGCGGGGGGGEAETLNQAPTADAGIDKSIQVNQTVNIVGSGSDADGTIASYQWKNGSTVLANTASFDYTPSTAGIHTLTLTVTDNEGATDSDTMNVTVTEANTVQRVMPLAVIRIEFDDYQFDSSASEWNQKIFGSNEGGLNDYYHEISYGTFQFRPATETNGENDGIITVHLDENHPDELQTKIDRLKNAAILADEYIDFAQYDTDKNGAISSNELQIMFLVAGGELATSAHPGIWAHQWCMDTSINVGPPKLDNVTLMSCDYEGVYAAFGEKHFDALTGNDATVGIIAHELGHAVFGLPDLYDTDDSSEGIGNFGLMGAGSWGYKEGEFYGATPVHMTGWSKAYSGFVVPAVVTDAQELQIKAASSTGYTLYKIPTGRSGEYFLIENRANSGYDRGLYILKELGDFEGGLSILHIDDTLLPGCITTNSCNENESHKLVDIEEANRPGLDTNKHRGDYLNLFFQANNASFTPSTDPNSDRYDGSDSGVNITNISGPGDIMSADLTTETN
;
A
#
# COMPACT_ATOMS: atom_id res chain seq x y z
N MET A 1 -27.17 -23.07 61.99
CA MET A 1 -28.60 -22.79 61.72
C MET A 1 -28.70 -22.78 60.19
N GLY A 2 -28.98 -23.88 59.51
CA GLY A 2 -30.23 -24.66 59.47
C GLY A 2 -30.86 -24.39 58.09
N TYR A 3 -30.66 -25.29 57.11
CA TYR A 3 -31.68 -26.14 56.44
C TYR A 3 -32.81 -25.34 55.76
N SER A 4 -33.29 -25.58 54.53
CA SER A 4 -33.44 -26.82 53.75
C SER A 4 -33.94 -26.55 52.31
N HIS A 5 -33.66 -27.49 51.40
CA HIS A 5 -34.35 -27.77 50.13
C HIS A 5 -35.86 -28.08 50.31
N TRP A 6 -36.70 -27.89 49.28
CA TRP A 6 -37.30 -28.96 48.44
C TRP A 6 -38.40 -28.45 47.47
N ALA A 7 -38.61 -29.27 46.44
CA ALA A 7 -39.42 -29.10 45.25
C ALA A 7 -40.95 -29.28 45.41
N ALA A 8 -41.62 -29.01 44.28
CA ALA A 8 -42.72 -29.77 43.67
C ALA A 8 -44.19 -29.44 44.01
N GLY A 9 -44.96 -29.18 42.94
CA GLY A 9 -46.02 -30.12 42.57
C GLY A 9 -47.48 -29.66 42.68
N ALA A 10 -48.10 -29.53 41.51
CA ALA A 10 -49.46 -29.93 41.14
C ALA A 10 -50.68 -29.14 41.67
N LEU A 11 -51.53 -28.73 40.71
CA LEU A 11 -52.97 -28.65 40.91
C LEU A 11 -53.67 -29.49 39.83
N MET A 12 -54.40 -30.51 40.29
CA MET A 12 -55.38 -31.28 39.51
C MET A 12 -56.62 -30.44 39.22
N ALA A 13 -57.23 -30.66 38.05
CA ALA A 13 -58.66 -30.42 37.83
C ALA A 13 -59.31 -31.72 37.33
N GLY A 14 -60.40 -32.11 37.98
CA GLY A 14 -61.02 -33.42 37.85
C GLY A 14 -62.05 -33.55 36.71
N ILE A 15 -61.99 -34.72 36.06
CA ILE A 15 -63.06 -35.69 35.80
C ILE A 15 -64.46 -35.15 35.44
N MET A 16 -64.88 -35.46 34.20
CA MET A 16 -66.20 -36.04 33.92
C MET A 16 -66.04 -37.22 32.95
N ILE A 17 -66.57 -38.38 33.34
CA ILE A 17 -66.63 -39.61 32.55
C ILE A 17 -68.01 -39.68 31.88
N PHE A 18 -68.05 -39.97 30.58
CA PHE A 18 -69.15 -40.68 29.93
C PHE A 18 -68.60 -41.81 29.07
N ASN A 19 -69.08 -43.04 29.33
CA ASN A 19 -68.79 -44.23 28.55
C ASN A 19 -69.55 -44.18 27.22
N GLY A 20 -68.82 -44.35 26.11
CA GLY A 20 -69.36 -44.59 24.79
C GLY A 20 -68.48 -45.59 24.04
N CYS A 21 -69.00 -46.81 23.90
CA CYS A 21 -68.41 -47.90 23.13
C CYS A 21 -68.55 -47.61 21.63
N GLY A 22 -67.46 -47.67 20.87
CA GLY A 22 -67.46 -47.58 19.42
C GLY A 22 -66.06 -47.73 18.86
N GLY A 23 -65.74 -48.94 18.38
CA GLY A 23 -64.46 -49.23 17.73
C GLY A 23 -64.33 -48.57 16.36
N GLY A 24 -63.11 -48.17 16.03
CA GLY A 24 -62.71 -47.71 14.70
C GLY A 24 -61.20 -47.54 14.69
N GLY A 25 -60.49 -48.49 14.08
CA GLY A 25 -59.06 -48.36 13.82
C GLY A 25 -58.81 -47.26 12.81
N GLY A 26 -57.98 -46.30 13.18
CA GLY A 26 -57.35 -45.34 12.28
C GLY A 26 -55.90 -45.21 12.73
N GLY A 27 -54.97 -45.63 11.89
CA GLY A 27 -53.55 -45.33 12.09
C GLY A 27 -53.38 -43.82 12.02
N GLY A 28 -53.11 -43.20 13.16
CA GLY A 28 -52.52 -41.87 13.19
C GLY A 28 -51.05 -42.04 12.88
N GLU A 29 -50.62 -41.59 11.71
CA GLU A 29 -49.23 -41.22 11.50
C GLU A 29 -48.90 -40.19 12.59
N ALA A 30 -47.85 -40.43 13.37
CA ALA A 30 -47.35 -39.44 14.29
C ALA A 30 -46.81 -38.29 13.44
N GLU A 31 -47.48 -37.13 13.46
CA GLU A 31 -46.90 -35.91 12.90
C GLU A 31 -45.58 -35.65 13.63
N THR A 32 -44.48 -35.78 12.90
CA THR A 32 -43.15 -35.40 13.38
C THR A 32 -43.15 -33.89 13.59
N LEU A 33 -42.81 -33.44 14.80
CA LEU A 33 -42.74 -32.02 15.11
C LEU A 33 -41.57 -31.39 14.34
N ASN A 34 -41.82 -30.30 13.61
CA ASN A 34 -40.80 -29.54 12.88
C ASN A 34 -39.60 -29.19 13.77
N GLN A 35 -38.39 -29.38 13.26
CA GLN A 35 -37.17 -28.91 13.87
C GLN A 35 -36.78 -27.55 13.28
N ALA A 36 -36.35 -26.62 14.12
CA ALA A 36 -35.89 -25.32 13.62
C ALA A 36 -34.61 -25.50 12.77
N PRO A 37 -34.41 -24.66 11.75
CA PRO A 37 -33.18 -24.68 10.97
C PRO A 37 -31.98 -24.29 11.85
N THR A 38 -30.77 -24.45 11.34
CA THR A 38 -29.53 -23.89 11.91
C THR A 38 -29.02 -22.80 10.96
N ALA A 39 -28.88 -21.58 11.47
CA ALA A 39 -28.30 -20.45 10.75
C ALA A 39 -26.79 -20.35 11.01
N ASP A 40 -26.03 -19.97 9.98
CA ASP A 40 -24.59 -19.67 10.08
C ASP A 40 -24.31 -18.38 9.29
N ALA A 41 -23.98 -17.31 10.02
CA ALA A 41 -23.70 -15.99 9.46
C ALA A 41 -22.28 -15.89 8.88
N GLY A 42 -21.48 -16.94 8.96
CA GLY A 42 -20.10 -16.94 8.50
C GLY A 42 -19.16 -16.16 9.44
N ILE A 43 -17.93 -16.04 8.99
CA ILE A 43 -16.83 -15.46 9.76
C ILE A 43 -16.90 -13.92 9.83
N ASP A 44 -16.40 -13.37 10.93
CA ASP A 44 -16.17 -11.94 11.06
C ASP A 44 -15.22 -11.41 9.96
N LYS A 45 -15.42 -10.17 9.52
CA LYS A 45 -14.64 -9.51 8.47
C LYS A 45 -14.03 -8.20 8.98
N SER A 46 -12.92 -7.76 8.37
CA SER A 46 -12.32 -6.45 8.64
C SER A 46 -12.08 -5.70 7.32
N ILE A 47 -12.61 -4.49 7.21
CA ILE A 47 -12.55 -3.64 5.99
C ILE A 47 -12.41 -2.16 6.35
N GLN A 48 -12.13 -1.31 5.37
CA GLN A 48 -12.18 0.15 5.53
C GLN A 48 -13.56 0.73 5.18
N VAL A 49 -13.85 1.94 5.67
CA VAL A 49 -15.02 2.72 5.26
C VAL A 49 -15.08 2.83 3.73
N ASN A 50 -16.26 2.62 3.15
CA ASN A 50 -16.53 2.59 1.70
C ASN A 50 -15.91 1.43 0.91
N GLN A 51 -15.21 0.50 1.55
CA GLN A 51 -14.84 -0.76 0.93
C GLN A 51 -16.06 -1.68 0.84
N THR A 52 -16.24 -2.34 -0.30
CA THR A 52 -17.29 -3.34 -0.49
C THR A 52 -16.77 -4.71 -0.09
N VAL A 53 -17.53 -5.44 0.73
CA VAL A 53 -17.26 -6.83 1.10
C VAL A 53 -18.46 -7.70 0.73
N ASN A 54 -18.21 -8.88 0.19
CA ASN A 54 -19.25 -9.86 -0.02
C ASN A 54 -19.55 -10.59 1.30
N ILE A 55 -20.81 -10.52 1.73
CA ILE A 55 -21.33 -11.21 2.91
C ILE A 55 -22.00 -12.49 2.44
N VAL A 56 -21.62 -13.62 3.02
CA VAL A 56 -22.14 -14.95 2.70
C VAL A 56 -22.52 -15.65 3.99
N GLY A 57 -23.75 -16.17 4.05
CA GLY A 57 -24.19 -17.04 5.13
C GLY A 57 -24.91 -18.27 4.60
N SER A 58 -25.18 -19.21 5.48
CA SER A 58 -25.81 -20.47 5.14
C SER A 58 -26.89 -20.88 6.15
N GLY A 59 -27.70 -21.85 5.75
CA GLY A 59 -28.76 -22.40 6.55
C GLY A 59 -28.91 -23.89 6.27
N SER A 60 -29.15 -24.68 7.31
CA SER A 60 -29.43 -26.11 7.19
C SER A 60 -30.67 -26.49 7.99
N ASP A 61 -31.38 -27.52 7.53
CA ASP A 61 -32.57 -28.04 8.19
C ASP A 61 -32.51 -29.58 8.16
N ALA A 62 -32.79 -30.20 9.30
CA ALA A 62 -32.58 -31.62 9.52
C ALA A 62 -33.77 -32.49 9.06
N ASP A 63 -34.97 -31.92 9.03
CA ASP A 63 -36.20 -32.59 8.57
C ASP A 63 -36.88 -31.89 7.38
N GLY A 64 -36.34 -30.76 6.92
CA GLY A 64 -36.85 -30.05 5.76
C GLY A 64 -35.81 -29.33 4.90
N THR A 65 -36.19 -28.14 4.43
CA THR A 65 -35.49 -27.28 3.48
C THR A 65 -35.61 -25.82 3.89
N ILE A 66 -34.63 -25.00 3.52
CA ILE A 66 -34.66 -23.57 3.79
C ILE A 66 -35.58 -22.84 2.81
N ALA A 67 -36.56 -22.11 3.36
CA ALA A 67 -37.50 -21.29 2.59
C ALA A 67 -36.96 -19.87 2.32
N SER A 68 -36.25 -19.25 3.28
CA SER A 68 -35.73 -17.88 3.11
C SER A 68 -34.55 -17.52 3.99
N TYR A 69 -33.79 -16.53 3.54
CA TYR A 69 -32.71 -15.85 4.27
C TYR A 69 -33.10 -14.38 4.48
N GLN A 70 -32.65 -13.77 5.58
CA GLN A 70 -32.77 -12.35 5.80
C GLN A 70 -31.58 -11.82 6.60
N TRP A 71 -30.91 -10.81 6.04
CA TRP A 71 -29.80 -10.11 6.68
C TRP A 71 -30.25 -8.77 7.24
N LYS A 72 -29.83 -8.45 8.46
CA LYS A 72 -30.07 -7.15 9.10
C LYS A 72 -28.82 -6.57 9.74
N ASN A 73 -28.77 -5.24 9.82
CA ASN A 73 -27.92 -4.51 10.76
C ASN A 73 -28.86 -3.73 11.70
N GLY A 74 -28.98 -4.18 12.95
CA GLY A 74 -30.01 -3.71 13.86
C GLY A 74 -31.43 -3.92 13.30
N SER A 75 -32.18 -2.85 13.10
CA SER A 75 -33.54 -2.91 12.54
C SER A 75 -33.59 -2.86 11.00
N THR A 76 -32.48 -2.55 10.34
CA THR A 76 -32.44 -2.31 8.90
C THR A 76 -32.21 -3.63 8.16
N VAL A 77 -33.11 -3.97 7.24
CA VAL A 77 -32.93 -5.13 6.33
C VAL A 77 -31.92 -4.76 5.25
N LEU A 78 -30.88 -5.58 5.10
CA LEU A 78 -29.83 -5.41 4.10
C LEU A 78 -30.10 -6.26 2.86
N ALA A 79 -30.46 -7.54 3.04
CA ALA A 79 -30.70 -8.48 1.94
C ALA A 79 -31.68 -9.60 2.35
N ASN A 80 -32.25 -10.30 1.37
CA ASN A 80 -33.07 -11.51 1.58
C ASN A 80 -32.54 -12.72 0.78
N THR A 81 -31.23 -12.73 0.56
CA THR A 81 -30.47 -13.76 -0.16
C THR A 81 -29.40 -14.32 0.76
N ALA A 82 -28.88 -15.51 0.44
CA ALA A 82 -27.80 -16.13 1.23
C ALA A 82 -26.51 -15.29 1.20
N SER A 83 -26.25 -14.59 0.07
CA SER A 83 -25.15 -13.65 -0.06
C SER A 83 -25.57 -12.29 -0.64
N PHE A 84 -24.80 -11.24 -0.33
CA PHE A 84 -24.97 -9.89 -0.86
C PHE A 84 -23.69 -9.05 -0.66
N ASP A 85 -23.54 -7.96 -1.43
CA ASP A 85 -22.45 -7.00 -1.25
C ASP A 85 -22.81 -5.94 -0.20
N TYR A 86 -21.90 -5.72 0.75
CA TYR A 86 -22.04 -4.76 1.83
C TYR A 86 -20.97 -3.67 1.75
N THR A 87 -21.39 -2.40 1.71
CA THR A 87 -20.49 -1.23 1.66
C THR A 87 -20.84 -0.27 2.80
N PRO A 88 -20.22 -0.42 3.99
CA PRO A 88 -20.48 0.46 5.11
C PRO A 88 -19.82 1.83 4.93
N SER A 89 -20.56 2.89 5.26
CA SER A 89 -20.11 4.28 5.16
C SER A 89 -19.65 4.90 6.50
N THR A 90 -19.56 4.10 7.55
CA THR A 90 -19.19 4.51 8.91
C THR A 90 -18.20 3.53 9.49
N ALA A 91 -17.20 4.01 10.24
CA ALA A 91 -16.31 3.12 10.97
C ALA A 91 -16.98 2.56 12.23
N GLY A 92 -16.39 1.50 12.77
CA GLY A 92 -16.85 0.78 13.95
C GLY A 92 -17.21 -0.67 13.63
N ILE A 93 -17.75 -1.36 14.62
CA ILE A 93 -18.18 -2.75 14.46
C ILE A 93 -19.63 -2.76 13.98
N HIS A 94 -19.84 -3.32 12.79
CA HIS A 94 -21.15 -3.55 12.20
C HIS A 94 -21.56 -5.01 12.45
N THR A 95 -22.41 -5.26 13.43
CA THR A 95 -22.92 -6.61 13.72
C THR A 95 -24.09 -6.92 12.78
N LEU A 96 -23.87 -7.82 11.84
CA LEU A 96 -24.87 -8.29 10.89
C LEU A 96 -25.54 -9.56 11.44
N THR A 97 -26.86 -9.62 11.40
CA THR A 97 -27.66 -10.77 11.83
C THR A 97 -28.26 -11.45 10.63
N LEU A 98 -27.98 -12.74 10.46
CA LEU A 98 -28.68 -13.62 9.53
C LEU A 98 -29.85 -14.29 10.25
N THR A 99 -31.03 -14.26 9.66
CA THR A 99 -32.18 -15.09 10.05
C THR A 99 -32.53 -16.04 8.91
N VAL A 100 -32.63 -17.32 9.22
CA VAL A 100 -33.01 -18.38 8.28
C VAL A 100 -34.41 -18.90 8.67
N THR A 101 -35.27 -19.18 7.68
CA THR A 101 -36.62 -19.75 7.88
C THR A 101 -36.77 -21.03 7.08
N ASP A 102 -37.25 -22.10 7.70
CA ASP A 102 -37.52 -23.39 7.03
C ASP A 102 -38.86 -23.40 6.28
N ASN A 103 -39.16 -24.50 5.59
CA ASN A 103 -40.39 -24.68 4.82
C ASN A 103 -41.66 -24.88 5.66
N GLU A 104 -41.55 -25.02 6.98
CA GLU A 104 -42.67 -25.13 7.91
C GLU A 104 -42.85 -23.86 8.77
N GLY A 105 -41.97 -22.87 8.57
CA GLY A 105 -42.02 -21.54 9.16
C GLY A 105 -41.23 -21.36 10.46
N ALA A 106 -40.46 -22.35 10.93
CA ALA A 106 -39.57 -22.12 12.08
C ALA A 106 -38.29 -21.40 11.63
N THR A 107 -37.62 -20.74 12.58
CA THR A 107 -36.52 -19.84 12.29
C THR A 107 -35.37 -20.00 13.26
N ASP A 108 -34.16 -19.74 12.79
CA ASP A 108 -32.96 -19.58 13.61
C ASP A 108 -32.15 -18.37 13.16
N SER A 109 -31.21 -17.89 13.97
CA SER A 109 -30.40 -16.72 13.65
C SER A 109 -28.99 -16.80 14.21
N ASP A 110 -28.06 -16.23 13.44
CA ASP A 110 -26.65 -16.11 13.80
C ASP A 110 -26.11 -14.71 13.45
N THR A 111 -24.97 -14.33 14.02
CA THR A 111 -24.38 -13.00 13.84
C THR A 111 -22.92 -13.05 13.44
N MET A 112 -22.52 -12.14 12.56
CA MET A 112 -21.12 -11.85 12.25
C MET A 112 -20.80 -10.37 12.47
N ASN A 113 -19.55 -10.06 12.77
CA ASN A 113 -19.05 -8.69 12.87
C ASN A 113 -18.28 -8.29 11.62
N VAL A 114 -18.61 -7.12 11.07
CA VAL A 114 -17.76 -6.42 10.11
C VAL A 114 -17.08 -5.27 10.85
N THR A 115 -15.79 -5.42 11.15
CA THR A 115 -14.96 -4.36 11.74
C THR A 115 -14.57 -3.38 10.63
N VAL A 116 -15.15 -2.18 10.67
CA VAL A 116 -14.88 -1.12 9.70
C VAL A 116 -13.89 -0.14 10.31
N THR A 117 -12.67 -0.10 9.81
CA THR A 117 -11.71 0.94 10.19
C THR A 117 -11.98 2.20 9.37
N GLU A 118 -11.73 3.37 9.96
CA GLU A 118 -11.76 4.63 9.20
C GLU A 118 -10.83 4.50 7.99
N ALA A 119 -11.27 4.97 6.83
CA ALA A 119 -10.31 5.30 5.77
C ALA A 119 -9.39 6.37 6.36
N ASN A 120 -8.07 6.20 6.28
CA ASN A 120 -7.14 7.25 6.71
C ASN A 120 -7.47 8.51 5.92
N THR A 121 -8.21 9.44 6.53
CA THR A 121 -8.57 10.75 5.95
C THR A 121 -7.68 11.85 6.52
N VAL A 122 -6.66 11.50 7.31
CA VAL A 122 -5.61 12.45 7.68
C VAL A 122 -4.80 12.70 6.43
N GLN A 123 -5.15 13.78 5.73
CA GLN A 123 -4.30 14.33 4.70
C GLN A 123 -2.99 14.80 5.37
N ARG A 124 -1.90 14.04 5.21
CA ARG A 124 -0.56 14.48 5.60
C ARG A 124 -0.13 15.52 4.58
N VAL A 125 -0.13 16.78 5.01
CA VAL A 125 0.33 17.91 4.19
C VAL A 125 1.74 18.28 4.63
N MET A 126 2.74 17.77 3.91
CA MET A 126 4.14 17.94 4.26
C MET A 126 4.67 19.28 3.74
N PRO A 127 5.18 20.18 4.59
CA PRO A 127 5.90 21.36 4.12
C PRO A 127 7.21 20.92 3.46
N LEU A 128 7.51 21.48 2.29
CA LEU A 128 8.73 21.19 1.55
C LEU A 128 9.41 22.50 1.15
N ALA A 129 10.66 22.67 1.59
CA ALA A 129 11.55 23.74 1.15
C ALA A 129 12.47 23.20 0.05
N VAL A 130 12.37 23.80 -1.14
CA VAL A 130 13.22 23.47 -2.29
C VAL A 130 14.32 24.52 -2.38
N ILE A 131 15.55 24.13 -2.09
CA ILE A 131 16.71 25.01 -2.15
C ILE A 131 17.44 24.73 -3.46
N ARG A 132 17.31 25.67 -4.41
CA ARG A 132 18.00 25.63 -5.70
C ARG A 132 19.42 26.20 -5.55
N ILE A 133 20.43 25.46 -5.97
CA ILE A 133 21.84 25.83 -5.82
C ILE A 133 22.43 26.17 -7.19
N GLU A 134 22.85 27.42 -7.35
CA GLU A 134 23.60 27.93 -8.50
C GLU A 134 25.09 28.06 -8.19
N PHE A 135 25.90 28.02 -9.26
CA PHE A 135 27.35 28.14 -9.24
C PHE A 135 27.81 29.22 -10.22
N ASP A 136 29.08 29.62 -10.14
CA ASP A 136 29.66 30.65 -11.00
C ASP A 136 29.57 30.31 -12.50
N ASP A 137 29.59 29.02 -12.85
CA ASP A 137 29.59 28.50 -14.22
C ASP A 137 28.34 27.69 -14.61
N TYR A 138 27.43 27.42 -13.66
CA TYR A 138 26.16 26.70 -13.91
C TYR A 138 25.00 27.35 -13.14
N GLN A 139 23.97 27.75 -13.89
CA GLN A 139 22.75 28.40 -13.41
C GLN A 139 21.54 27.63 -13.92
N PHE A 140 20.38 27.83 -13.28
CA PHE A 140 19.15 27.15 -13.70
C PHE A 140 18.67 27.64 -15.07
N ASP A 141 18.32 26.69 -15.93
CA ASP A 141 17.64 26.98 -17.19
C ASP A 141 16.16 27.30 -16.92
N SER A 142 15.54 26.49 -16.06
CA SER A 142 14.13 26.60 -15.72
C SER A 142 13.90 27.52 -14.52
N SER A 143 12.84 28.31 -14.61
CA SER A 143 12.46 29.27 -13.58
C SER A 143 11.99 28.60 -12.28
N ALA A 144 12.06 29.33 -11.17
CA ALA A 144 11.51 28.88 -9.89
C ALA A 144 10.01 28.53 -10.01
N SER A 145 9.25 29.32 -10.77
CA SER A 145 7.83 29.07 -11.02
C SER A 145 7.56 27.76 -11.79
N GLU A 146 8.42 27.37 -12.74
CA GLU A 146 8.30 26.08 -13.45
C GLU A 146 8.53 24.91 -12.50
N TRP A 147 9.53 25.02 -11.61
CA TRP A 147 9.78 24.02 -10.56
C TRP A 147 8.67 23.97 -9.51
N ASN A 148 8.16 25.13 -9.07
CA ASN A 148 6.99 25.20 -8.19
C ASN A 148 5.80 24.46 -8.80
N GLN A 149 5.48 24.72 -10.07
CA GLN A 149 4.35 24.08 -10.75
C GLN A 149 4.56 22.57 -10.93
N LYS A 150 5.80 22.11 -11.17
CA LYS A 150 6.14 20.69 -11.28
C LYS A 150 5.99 19.96 -9.94
N ILE A 151 6.40 20.60 -8.84
CA ILE A 151 6.46 19.98 -7.51
C ILE A 151 5.11 20.10 -6.79
N PHE A 152 4.58 21.31 -6.68
CA PHE A 152 3.41 21.61 -5.85
C PHE A 152 2.10 21.67 -6.62
N GLY A 153 2.17 21.80 -7.94
CA GLY A 153 0.99 21.87 -8.80
C GLY A 153 0.21 20.57 -8.88
N SER A 154 -1.05 20.66 -9.31
CA SER A 154 -1.97 19.54 -9.46
C SER A 154 -2.19 19.14 -10.94
N ASN A 155 -1.27 19.50 -11.83
CA ASN A 155 -1.36 19.14 -13.24
C ASN A 155 -0.89 17.70 -13.42
N GLU A 156 -1.47 16.98 -14.40
CA GLU A 156 -1.05 15.62 -14.76
C GLU A 156 0.48 15.56 -14.93
N GLY A 157 1.12 14.60 -14.28
CA GLY A 157 2.57 14.40 -14.36
C GLY A 157 3.40 15.27 -13.41
N GLY A 158 2.77 16.07 -12.54
CA GLY A 158 3.42 16.73 -11.41
C GLY A 158 3.69 15.79 -10.24
N LEU A 159 4.56 16.21 -9.31
CA LEU A 159 4.89 15.40 -8.12
C LEU A 159 3.69 15.23 -7.19
N ASN A 160 2.94 16.31 -6.93
CA ASN A 160 1.73 16.25 -6.13
C ASN A 160 0.61 15.45 -6.82
N ASP A 161 0.53 15.47 -8.15
CA ASP A 161 -0.39 14.61 -8.90
C ASP A 161 -0.05 13.13 -8.68
N TYR A 162 1.23 12.77 -8.78
CA TYR A 162 1.73 11.42 -8.46
C TYR A 162 1.37 10.98 -7.06
N TYR A 163 1.76 11.75 -6.05
CA TYR A 163 1.48 11.37 -4.66
C TYR A 163 -0.01 11.39 -4.34
N HIS A 164 -0.80 12.26 -4.95
CA HIS A 164 -2.24 12.25 -4.79
C HIS A 164 -2.84 10.92 -5.26
N GLU A 165 -2.42 10.41 -6.42
CA GLU A 165 -2.90 9.13 -6.93
C GLU A 165 -2.44 7.96 -6.04
N ILE A 166 -1.14 7.84 -5.77
CA ILE A 166 -0.62 6.65 -5.07
C ILE A 166 -0.99 6.59 -3.58
N SER A 167 -1.31 7.74 -2.97
CA SER A 167 -1.78 7.86 -1.59
C SER A 167 -3.30 7.92 -1.46
N TYR A 168 -4.04 7.87 -2.57
CA TYR A 168 -5.50 8.03 -2.61
C TYR A 168 -5.98 9.33 -1.94
N GLY A 169 -5.24 10.42 -2.16
CA GLY A 169 -5.50 11.76 -1.65
C GLY A 169 -5.13 12.00 -0.19
N THR A 170 -4.42 11.05 0.45
CA THR A 170 -4.03 11.14 1.86
C THR A 170 -2.70 11.84 2.09
N PHE A 171 -1.95 12.15 1.03
CA PHE A 171 -0.68 12.86 1.11
C PHE A 171 -0.58 13.95 0.03
N GLN A 172 0.04 15.08 0.40
CA GLN A 172 0.51 16.09 -0.55
C GLN A 172 1.67 16.90 0.05
N PHE A 173 2.55 17.41 -0.80
CA PHE A 173 3.48 18.47 -0.41
C PHE A 173 2.81 19.83 -0.50
N ARG A 174 3.20 20.74 0.40
CA ARG A 174 2.90 22.17 0.29
C ARG A 174 4.21 22.96 0.27
N PRO A 175 4.23 24.12 -0.40
CA PRO A 175 5.32 25.07 -0.26
C PRO A 175 5.63 25.37 1.21
N ALA A 176 6.91 25.31 1.58
CA ALA A 176 7.37 25.94 2.80
C ALA A 176 7.11 27.45 2.71
N THR A 177 6.59 28.03 3.77
CA THR A 177 6.42 29.47 3.94
C THR A 177 7.77 30.17 4.04
N GLU A 178 7.99 31.10 3.13
CA GLU A 178 9.15 31.99 3.10
C GLU A 178 8.82 33.31 3.83
N THR A 179 9.80 33.83 4.55
CA THR A 179 9.74 35.16 5.20
C THR A 179 10.06 36.29 4.22
N ASN A 180 10.74 35.98 3.11
CA ASN A 180 11.11 36.89 2.04
C ASN A 180 11.12 36.14 0.70
N GLY A 181 10.80 36.80 -0.42
CA GLY A 181 10.71 36.15 -1.74
C GLY A 181 9.29 36.04 -2.28
N GLU A 182 9.06 35.06 -3.16
CA GLU A 182 7.75 34.82 -3.80
C GLU A 182 6.82 33.95 -2.94
N ASN A 183 7.35 33.33 -1.87
CA ASN A 183 6.61 32.46 -0.96
C ASN A 183 5.94 31.30 -1.70
N ASP A 184 6.74 30.66 -2.55
CA ASP A 184 6.36 29.54 -3.42
C ASP A 184 7.08 28.24 -3.02
N GLY A 185 7.87 28.26 -1.94
CA GLY A 185 8.64 27.14 -1.41
C GLY A 185 9.94 26.90 -2.17
N ILE A 186 10.31 27.76 -3.13
CA ILE A 186 11.48 27.63 -3.98
C ILE A 186 12.47 28.76 -3.67
N ILE A 187 13.53 28.44 -2.95
CA ILE A 187 14.58 29.39 -2.58
C ILE A 187 15.79 29.17 -3.47
N THR A 188 16.22 30.18 -4.22
CA THR A 188 17.44 30.09 -5.05
C THR A 188 18.61 30.75 -4.35
N VAL A 189 19.71 30.02 -4.21
CA VAL A 189 20.96 30.50 -3.60
C VAL A 189 22.12 30.31 -4.57
N HIS A 190 23.14 31.17 -4.44
CA HIS A 190 24.36 31.11 -5.24
C HIS A 190 25.54 30.72 -4.35
N LEU A 191 26.30 29.71 -4.74
CA LEU A 191 27.59 29.40 -4.14
C LEU A 191 28.70 30.02 -4.99
N ASP A 192 29.57 30.81 -4.35
CA ASP A 192 30.72 31.47 -4.98
C ASP A 192 31.86 30.46 -5.31
N GLU A 193 31.54 29.44 -6.09
CA GLU A 193 32.44 28.42 -6.62
C GLU A 193 31.95 27.88 -7.97
N ASN A 194 32.82 27.22 -8.73
CA ASN A 194 32.42 26.48 -9.93
C ASN A 194 31.77 25.15 -9.56
N HIS A 195 30.92 24.63 -10.44
CA HIS A 195 30.25 23.35 -10.26
C HIS A 195 31.29 22.21 -10.08
N PRO A 196 31.20 21.40 -9.02
CA PRO A 196 32.27 20.49 -8.62
C PRO A 196 32.35 19.18 -9.42
N ASP A 197 31.28 18.80 -10.13
CA ASP A 197 31.16 17.53 -10.87
C ASP A 197 31.52 16.30 -10.01
N GLU A 198 30.80 16.14 -8.91
CA GLU A 198 31.09 15.12 -7.90
C GLU A 198 29.91 14.16 -7.76
N LEU A 199 30.20 12.85 -7.69
CA LEU A 199 29.21 11.78 -7.52
C LEU A 199 28.16 12.11 -6.46
N GLN A 200 28.58 12.48 -5.26
CA GLN A 200 27.68 13.07 -4.26
C GLN A 200 28.21 14.46 -3.92
N THR A 201 27.30 15.44 -3.86
CA THR A 201 27.69 16.78 -3.39
C THR A 201 28.23 16.67 -1.97
N LYS A 202 29.42 17.24 -1.73
CA LYS A 202 29.93 17.37 -0.36
C LYS A 202 28.88 18.00 0.53
N ILE A 203 28.65 17.36 1.67
CA ILE A 203 27.66 17.75 2.67
C ILE A 203 27.83 19.21 3.13
N ASP A 204 29.06 19.73 3.15
CA ASP A 204 29.39 21.15 3.43
C ASP A 204 28.71 22.13 2.47
N ARG A 205 28.58 21.78 1.18
CA ARG A 205 27.94 22.67 0.19
C ARG A 205 26.44 22.75 0.42
N LEU A 206 25.80 21.60 0.66
CA LEU A 206 24.38 21.55 0.99
C LEU A 206 24.09 22.31 2.30
N LYS A 207 24.99 22.17 3.29
CA LYS A 207 24.96 22.98 4.51
C LYS A 207 25.10 24.48 4.24
N ASN A 208 26.05 24.90 3.40
CA ASN A 208 26.23 26.30 3.05
C ASN A 208 25.03 26.87 2.28
N ALA A 209 24.43 26.08 1.39
CA ALA A 209 23.20 26.44 0.70
C ALA A 209 22.03 26.66 1.68
N ALA A 210 21.88 25.79 2.68
CA ALA A 210 20.90 25.99 3.75
C ALA A 210 21.16 27.26 4.57
N ILE A 211 22.43 27.57 4.87
CA ILE A 211 22.81 28.82 5.56
C ILE A 211 22.44 30.06 4.73
N LEU A 212 22.61 30.01 3.40
CA LEU A 212 22.20 31.10 2.52
C LEU A 212 20.67 31.20 2.41
N ALA A 213 19.97 30.07 2.46
CA ALA A 213 18.50 30.04 2.42
C ALA A 213 17.85 30.62 3.68
N ASP A 214 18.54 30.63 4.83
CA ASP A 214 18.09 31.16 6.13
C ASP A 214 17.53 32.60 6.06
N GLU A 215 18.00 33.43 5.13
CA GLU A 215 17.45 34.78 4.91
C GLU A 215 15.99 34.78 4.41
N TYR A 216 15.55 33.69 3.78
CA TYR A 216 14.27 33.56 3.10
C TYR A 216 13.27 32.70 3.86
N ILE A 217 13.69 31.92 4.86
CA ILE A 217 12.82 31.00 5.60
C ILE A 217 13.18 31.01 7.08
N ASP A 218 12.17 31.20 7.94
CA ASP A 218 12.33 30.97 9.38
C ASP A 218 12.11 29.48 9.66
N PHE A 219 13.18 28.72 9.85
CA PHE A 219 13.09 27.28 10.08
C PHE A 219 12.43 26.95 11.42
N ALA A 220 12.54 27.82 12.43
CA ALA A 220 12.01 27.55 13.76
C ALA A 220 10.48 27.48 13.81
N GLN A 221 9.79 28.03 12.80
CA GLN A 221 8.34 27.89 12.68
C GLN A 221 7.88 26.44 12.45
N TYR A 222 8.78 25.56 11.98
CA TYR A 222 8.51 24.16 11.71
C TYR A 222 8.86 23.22 12.87
N ASP A 223 9.58 23.68 13.90
CA ASP A 223 9.83 22.88 15.12
C ASP A 223 8.55 22.85 15.98
N THR A 224 7.64 21.99 15.56
CA THR A 224 6.29 21.86 16.12
C THR A 224 6.29 21.15 17.47
N ASP A 225 7.21 20.21 17.67
CA ASP A 225 7.36 19.47 18.92
C ASP A 225 8.23 20.21 19.96
N LYS A 226 8.94 21.25 19.53
CA LYS A 226 9.81 22.14 20.34
C LYS A 226 11.02 21.42 20.92
N ASN A 227 11.54 20.42 20.22
CA ASN A 227 12.72 19.70 20.62
C ASN A 227 14.03 20.44 20.25
N GLY A 228 13.95 21.53 19.47
CA GLY A 228 15.09 22.33 19.04
C GLY A 228 15.76 21.81 17.76
N ALA A 229 15.09 20.95 17.00
CA ALA A 229 15.53 20.40 15.73
C ALA A 229 14.34 20.20 14.79
N ILE A 230 14.63 20.00 13.50
CA ILE A 230 13.62 19.72 12.48
C ILE A 230 13.77 18.27 12.03
N SER A 231 12.70 17.50 12.24
CA SER A 231 12.58 16.13 11.73
C SER A 231 11.94 16.08 10.34
N SER A 232 12.09 14.95 9.64
CA SER A 232 11.41 14.66 8.37
C SER A 232 9.88 14.64 8.47
N ASN A 233 9.31 14.69 9.68
CA ASN A 233 7.86 14.79 9.90
C ASN A 233 7.34 16.24 9.97
N GLU A 234 8.24 17.22 10.07
CA GLU A 234 7.91 18.62 10.33
C GLU A 234 8.13 19.53 9.13
N LEU A 235 9.28 19.38 8.47
CA LEU A 235 9.65 20.06 7.24
C LEU A 235 10.62 19.17 6.48
N GLN A 236 10.31 18.91 5.21
CA GLN A 236 11.25 18.29 4.31
C GLN A 236 12.11 19.35 3.61
N ILE A 237 13.41 19.10 3.52
CA ILE A 237 14.36 19.93 2.75
C ILE A 237 14.82 19.14 1.53
N MET A 238 14.77 19.78 0.38
CA MET A 238 15.19 19.20 -0.89
C MET A 238 16.11 20.17 -1.63
N PHE A 239 17.31 19.71 -1.96
CA PHE A 239 18.27 20.47 -2.75
C PHE A 239 18.13 20.11 -4.22
N LEU A 240 17.94 21.14 -5.04
CA LEU A 240 17.99 21.03 -6.48
C LEU A 240 19.28 21.69 -6.94
N VAL A 241 20.16 20.97 -7.61
CA VAL A 241 21.51 21.45 -7.94
C VAL A 241 21.60 21.74 -9.43
N ALA A 242 21.94 22.98 -9.81
CA ALA A 242 22.10 23.36 -11.21
C ALA A 242 23.17 22.48 -11.87
N GLY A 243 22.91 21.97 -13.07
CA GLY A 243 23.75 20.98 -13.74
C GLY A 243 23.05 19.63 -13.94
N GLY A 244 23.84 18.58 -14.16
CA GLY A 244 23.35 17.26 -14.55
C GLY A 244 23.02 16.32 -13.39
N GLU A 245 22.15 15.36 -13.67
CA GLU A 245 21.90 14.17 -12.86
C GLU A 245 22.79 13.01 -13.34
N LEU A 246 23.69 12.57 -12.47
CA LEU A 246 24.70 11.55 -12.82
C LEU A 246 24.10 10.16 -13.04
N ALA A 247 22.93 9.85 -12.48
CA ALA A 247 22.19 8.63 -12.83
C ALA A 247 21.90 8.52 -14.35
N THR A 248 21.90 9.66 -15.05
CA THR A 248 21.71 9.75 -16.50
C THR A 248 22.99 10.07 -17.28
N SER A 249 24.15 10.04 -16.61
CA SER A 249 25.47 10.43 -17.16
C SER A 249 25.59 11.90 -17.58
N ALA A 250 24.73 12.79 -17.07
CA ALA A 250 24.78 14.22 -17.36
C ALA A 250 25.88 14.91 -16.54
N HIS A 251 26.87 15.49 -17.23
CA HIS A 251 28.00 16.19 -16.61
C HIS A 251 28.06 17.67 -17.00
N PRO A 252 28.52 18.56 -16.11
CA PRO A 252 28.88 18.26 -14.73
C PRO A 252 27.63 18.05 -13.88
N GLY A 253 27.68 17.16 -12.90
CA GLY A 253 26.47 16.75 -12.19
C GLY A 253 26.68 16.22 -10.79
N ILE A 254 25.56 15.80 -10.19
CA ILE A 254 25.50 15.08 -8.91
C ILE A 254 24.60 13.86 -9.06
N TRP A 255 24.81 12.83 -8.25
CA TRP A 255 23.94 11.66 -8.18
C TRP A 255 22.82 11.94 -7.16
N ALA A 256 21.58 11.68 -7.55
CA ALA A 256 20.44 11.82 -6.65
C ALA A 256 20.60 10.97 -5.39
N HIS A 257 20.41 11.57 -4.22
CA HIS A 257 20.51 10.86 -2.95
C HIS A 257 19.73 11.56 -1.84
N GLN A 258 19.40 10.77 -0.82
CA GLN A 258 18.98 11.25 0.48
C GLN A 258 20.10 11.03 1.50
N TRP A 259 20.22 11.90 2.50
CA TRP A 259 21.11 11.65 3.64
C TRP A 259 20.76 12.51 4.85
N CYS A 260 21.48 12.31 5.95
CA CYS A 260 21.44 13.15 7.15
C CYS A 260 22.85 13.52 7.62
N MET A 261 22.99 14.66 8.29
CA MET A 261 24.24 15.15 8.85
C MET A 261 24.45 14.59 10.26
N ASP A 262 25.46 13.74 10.40
CA ASP A 262 25.86 13.14 11.69
C ASP A 262 26.73 14.13 12.50
N THR A 263 26.41 14.27 13.78
CA THR A 263 27.13 15.13 14.73
C THR A 263 28.55 14.62 15.05
N SER A 264 28.85 13.36 14.73
CA SER A 264 30.11 12.66 15.01
C SER A 264 31.18 12.82 13.91
N ILE A 265 30.81 13.33 12.73
CA ILE A 265 31.70 13.56 11.58
C ILE A 265 31.86 15.06 11.28
N ASN A 266 32.97 15.43 10.61
CA ASN A 266 33.58 16.79 10.54
C ASN A 266 32.67 17.99 10.19
N VAL A 267 31.42 17.78 9.81
CA VAL A 267 30.53 18.80 9.26
C VAL A 267 29.15 18.62 9.90
N GLY A 268 29.10 18.72 11.23
CA GLY A 268 27.85 18.56 11.97
C GLY A 268 26.71 19.45 11.43
N PRO A 269 25.45 19.09 11.71
CA PRO A 269 24.26 19.74 11.16
C PRO A 269 24.26 21.27 11.40
N PRO A 270 23.75 22.08 10.45
CA PRO A 270 23.60 23.52 10.69
C PRO A 270 22.54 23.76 11.77
N LYS A 271 22.77 24.81 12.56
CA LYS A 271 21.78 25.34 13.52
C LYS A 271 21.36 26.73 13.05
N LEU A 272 20.13 26.82 12.59
CA LEU A 272 19.51 27.98 11.94
C LEU A 272 18.22 28.34 12.69
N ASP A 273 17.94 29.62 12.91
CA ASP A 273 16.81 30.10 13.74
C ASP A 273 16.65 29.47 15.13
N ASN A 274 17.75 28.95 15.70
CA ASN A 274 17.81 28.15 16.94
C ASN A 274 17.34 26.69 16.84
N VAL A 275 17.05 26.19 15.65
CA VAL A 275 16.74 24.78 15.39
C VAL A 275 17.87 24.10 14.62
N THR A 276 18.13 22.83 14.94
CA THR A 276 19.10 22.00 14.21
C THR A 276 18.42 21.35 12.99
N LEU A 277 18.99 21.50 11.80
CA LEU A 277 18.44 20.93 10.58
C LEU A 277 19.19 19.67 10.14
N MET A 278 18.50 18.78 9.42
CA MET A 278 19.08 17.65 8.71
C MET A 278 19.96 16.76 9.59
N SER A 279 19.63 16.60 10.88
CA SER A 279 20.45 15.83 11.81
C SER A 279 19.97 14.40 11.93
N CYS A 280 20.89 13.44 11.79
CA CYS A 280 20.58 12.02 11.99
C CYS A 280 20.02 11.73 13.38
N ASP A 281 20.50 12.47 14.40
CA ASP A 281 20.08 12.31 15.80
C ASP A 281 18.61 12.72 16.04
N TYR A 282 18.02 13.47 15.10
CA TYR A 282 16.66 14.02 15.19
C TYR A 282 15.79 13.62 13.99
N GLU A 283 16.16 12.55 13.27
CA GLU A 283 15.42 12.08 12.08
C GLU A 283 15.28 13.17 11.00
N GLY A 284 16.23 14.12 10.96
CA GLY A 284 16.28 15.16 9.95
C GLY A 284 17.02 14.66 8.72
N VAL A 285 16.30 14.48 7.61
CA VAL A 285 16.83 13.95 6.35
C VAL A 285 16.63 14.99 5.24
N TYR A 286 17.61 15.14 4.35
CA TYR A 286 17.47 15.91 3.12
C TYR A 286 17.46 14.97 1.91
N ALA A 287 16.90 15.46 0.80
CA ALA A 287 17.08 14.88 -0.53
C ALA A 287 17.87 15.86 -1.41
N ALA A 288 18.66 15.37 -2.36
CA ALA A 288 19.42 16.18 -3.31
C ALA A 288 19.47 15.51 -4.68
N PHE A 289 19.31 16.26 -5.77
CA PHE A 289 19.41 15.73 -7.15
C PHE A 289 19.80 16.83 -8.15
N GLY A 290 20.30 16.40 -9.32
CA GLY A 290 20.71 17.30 -10.40
C GLY A 290 19.53 17.87 -11.20
N GLU A 291 19.66 19.08 -11.73
CA GLU A 291 18.60 19.75 -12.49
C GLU A 291 18.25 19.02 -13.79
N LYS A 292 19.24 18.48 -14.51
CA LYS A 292 19.08 18.03 -15.91
C LYS A 292 19.35 16.54 -16.11
N HIS A 293 18.48 15.87 -16.86
CA HIS A 293 18.70 14.50 -17.31
C HIS A 293 19.42 14.44 -18.67
N PHE A 294 20.27 13.41 -18.85
CA PHE A 294 21.04 13.01 -20.03
C PHE A 294 22.12 13.98 -20.51
N ASP A 295 21.92 15.30 -20.38
CA ASP A 295 22.92 16.32 -20.73
C ASP A 295 22.70 17.58 -19.88
N ALA A 296 23.77 18.09 -19.24
CA ALA A 296 23.65 19.20 -18.28
C ALA A 296 23.32 20.57 -18.92
N LEU A 297 23.47 20.72 -20.24
CA LEU A 297 23.25 21.98 -20.95
C LEU A 297 22.03 21.96 -21.87
N THR A 298 21.69 20.78 -22.39
CA THR A 298 20.66 20.60 -23.42
C THR A 298 19.61 19.56 -23.05
N GLY A 299 19.81 18.88 -21.93
CA GLY A 299 18.88 17.90 -21.40
C GLY A 299 17.57 18.51 -20.93
N ASN A 300 16.58 17.64 -20.75
CA ASN A 300 15.35 18.01 -20.08
C ASN A 300 15.61 18.14 -18.58
N ASP A 301 14.81 18.96 -17.91
CA ASP A 301 14.82 18.99 -16.46
C ASP A 301 14.48 17.63 -15.89
N ALA A 302 15.00 17.33 -14.70
CA ALA A 302 14.72 16.12 -13.96
C ALA A 302 13.21 15.88 -13.90
N THR A 303 12.85 14.66 -14.26
CA THR A 303 11.47 14.19 -14.30
C THR A 303 11.02 13.82 -12.89
N VAL A 304 9.70 13.74 -12.67
CA VAL A 304 9.15 13.55 -11.32
C VAL A 304 9.54 12.22 -10.68
N GLY A 305 9.93 11.22 -11.46
CA GLY A 305 10.30 9.90 -10.97
C GLY A 305 11.48 9.87 -10.01
N ILE A 306 12.59 10.56 -10.34
CA ILE A 306 13.74 10.64 -9.43
C ILE A 306 13.40 11.44 -8.17
N ILE A 307 12.62 12.52 -8.32
CA ILE A 307 12.18 13.37 -7.21
C ILE A 307 11.30 12.56 -6.25
N ALA A 308 10.34 11.79 -6.79
CA ALA A 308 9.46 10.93 -6.00
C ALA A 308 10.21 9.78 -5.32
N HIS A 309 11.24 9.22 -5.97
CA HIS A 309 12.09 8.18 -5.40
C HIS A 309 12.86 8.71 -4.17
N GLU A 310 13.58 9.81 -4.31
CA GLU A 310 14.36 10.40 -3.21
C GLU A 310 13.49 10.86 -2.04
N LEU A 311 12.33 11.47 -2.34
CA LEU A 311 11.35 11.84 -1.32
C LEU A 311 10.66 10.62 -0.71
N GLY A 312 10.59 9.49 -1.44
CA GLY A 312 10.21 8.17 -0.94
C GLY A 312 11.02 7.78 0.29
N HIS A 313 12.34 7.88 0.19
CA HIS A 313 13.24 7.67 1.31
C HIS A 313 13.08 8.77 2.38
N ALA A 314 13.20 10.04 1.98
CA ALA A 314 13.33 11.13 2.93
C ALA A 314 12.08 11.34 3.80
N VAL A 315 10.89 11.09 3.25
CA VAL A 315 9.61 11.40 3.91
C VAL A 315 8.93 10.17 4.50
N PHE A 316 9.16 9.00 3.93
CA PHE A 316 8.50 7.75 4.33
C PHE A 316 9.47 6.70 4.88
N GLY A 317 10.79 6.94 4.82
CA GLY A 317 11.79 6.00 5.32
C GLY A 317 11.82 4.69 4.52
N LEU A 318 11.38 4.69 3.27
CA LEU A 318 11.45 3.51 2.42
C LEU A 318 12.93 3.16 2.16
N PRO A 319 13.32 1.88 2.13
CA PRO A 319 14.63 1.47 1.61
C PRO A 319 14.61 1.43 0.08
N ASP A 320 15.79 1.32 -0.53
CA ASP A 320 15.87 0.87 -1.92
C ASP A 320 15.43 -0.59 -2.02
N LEU A 321 14.68 -0.88 -3.08
CA LEU A 321 14.15 -2.20 -3.39
C LEU A 321 14.69 -2.75 -4.72
N TYR A 322 15.52 -1.99 -5.43
CA TYR A 322 16.49 -2.60 -6.35
C TYR A 322 17.62 -3.23 -5.54
N ASP A 323 18.41 -4.06 -6.22
CA ASP A 323 19.58 -4.68 -5.62
C ASP A 323 20.78 -3.76 -5.72
N THR A 324 21.28 -3.31 -4.57
CA THR A 324 22.36 -2.33 -4.45
C THR A 324 23.74 -2.90 -4.77
N ASP A 325 23.89 -4.22 -4.87
CA ASP A 325 25.16 -4.87 -5.26
C ASP A 325 25.22 -5.28 -6.75
N ASP A 326 24.17 -4.96 -7.51
CA ASP A 326 23.97 -5.24 -8.94
C ASP A 326 23.92 -6.74 -9.30
N SER A 327 23.73 -7.66 -8.35
CA SER A 327 23.64 -9.10 -8.64
C SER A 327 22.27 -9.54 -9.17
N SER A 328 21.21 -8.81 -8.81
CA SER A 328 19.84 -8.92 -9.31
C SER A 328 19.24 -7.55 -9.65
N GLU A 329 17.94 -7.48 -9.96
CA GLU A 329 17.22 -6.21 -10.20
C GLU A 329 16.27 -5.86 -9.05
N GLY A 330 16.25 -6.67 -7.98
CA GLY A 330 15.27 -6.55 -6.89
C GLY A 330 13.83 -6.56 -7.44
N ILE A 331 13.06 -5.50 -7.17
CA ILE A 331 11.69 -5.35 -7.70
C ILE A 331 11.63 -4.82 -9.15
N GLY A 332 12.76 -4.48 -9.76
CA GLY A 332 12.84 -3.96 -11.13
C GLY A 332 11.92 -2.78 -11.42
N ASN A 333 11.32 -2.77 -12.60
CA ASN A 333 10.43 -1.72 -13.10
C ASN A 333 9.05 -1.69 -12.42
N PHE A 334 8.76 -2.62 -11.50
CA PHE A 334 7.43 -2.75 -10.91
C PHE A 334 7.18 -1.84 -9.72
N GLY A 335 8.18 -1.11 -9.20
CA GLY A 335 7.93 -0.15 -8.12
C GLY A 335 8.83 1.08 -8.15
N LEU A 336 8.33 2.17 -7.57
CA LEU A 336 9.06 3.43 -7.43
C LEU A 336 10.45 3.28 -6.77
N MET A 337 10.54 2.44 -5.73
CA MET A 337 11.79 2.19 -5.01
C MET A 337 12.73 1.20 -5.73
N GLY A 338 12.38 0.81 -6.96
CA GLY A 338 13.24 0.07 -7.89
C GLY A 338 13.50 0.90 -9.14
N ALA A 339 13.62 0.24 -10.28
CA ALA A 339 13.75 0.90 -11.59
C ALA A 339 12.46 1.57 -12.09
N GLY A 340 11.33 1.35 -11.40
CA GLY A 340 10.04 1.93 -11.77
C GLY A 340 9.97 3.45 -11.65
N SER A 341 10.92 4.08 -10.95
CA SER A 341 11.14 5.53 -10.97
C SER A 341 11.44 6.07 -12.37
N TRP A 342 11.93 5.24 -13.30
CA TRP A 342 12.21 5.61 -14.69
C TRP A 342 11.05 5.34 -15.66
N GLY A 343 9.88 4.96 -15.15
CA GLY A 343 8.66 4.75 -15.94
C GLY A 343 8.28 5.96 -16.82
N TYR A 344 7.66 5.70 -17.96
CA TYR A 344 7.28 6.73 -18.93
C TYR A 344 6.16 6.23 -19.84
N LYS A 345 5.33 7.13 -20.38
CA LYS A 345 4.35 6.83 -21.43
C LYS A 345 4.96 7.04 -22.83
N GLU A 346 4.29 6.56 -23.87
CA GLU A 346 4.73 6.80 -25.24
C GLU A 346 4.91 8.30 -25.53
N GLY A 347 6.11 8.67 -26.00
CA GLY A 347 6.46 10.05 -26.33
C GLY A 347 6.94 10.89 -25.15
N GLU A 348 7.02 10.35 -23.94
CA GLU A 348 7.55 11.04 -22.77
C GLU A 348 9.04 10.76 -22.53
N PHE A 349 9.66 11.62 -21.71
CA PHE A 349 11.00 11.38 -21.17
C PHE A 349 10.96 10.27 -20.11
N TYR A 350 12.07 9.54 -19.96
CA TYR A 350 12.22 8.55 -18.88
C TYR A 350 11.99 9.20 -17.51
N GLY A 351 11.21 8.52 -16.67
CA GLY A 351 10.81 8.97 -15.34
C GLY A 351 9.73 10.06 -15.31
N ALA A 352 9.15 10.45 -16.45
CA ALA A 352 8.04 11.41 -16.48
C ALA A 352 6.74 10.84 -15.92
N THR A 353 6.55 9.52 -16.03
CA THR A 353 5.41 8.79 -15.44
C THR A 353 5.97 7.63 -14.61
N PRO A 354 6.54 7.89 -13.42
CA PRO A 354 7.02 6.81 -12.56
C PRO A 354 5.87 5.89 -12.19
N VAL A 355 6.14 4.59 -12.08
CA VAL A 355 5.09 3.61 -11.77
C VAL A 355 4.63 3.74 -10.31
N HIS A 356 3.51 3.10 -9.97
CA HIS A 356 3.10 3.04 -8.56
C HIS A 356 4.20 2.42 -7.67
N MET A 357 4.28 2.88 -6.43
CA MET A 357 4.88 2.09 -5.34
C MET A 357 4.27 0.69 -5.29
N THR A 358 5.06 -0.33 -4.92
CA THR A 358 4.53 -1.67 -4.62
C THR A 358 3.50 -1.59 -3.49
N GLY A 359 2.63 -2.60 -3.39
CA GLY A 359 1.68 -2.71 -2.29
C GLY A 359 2.37 -2.65 -0.92
N TRP A 360 3.56 -3.23 -0.80
CA TRP A 360 4.38 -3.14 0.41
C TRP A 360 4.78 -1.69 0.74
N SER A 361 5.36 -0.97 -0.23
CA SER A 361 5.79 0.43 -0.02
C SER A 361 4.61 1.36 0.30
N LYS A 362 3.44 1.13 -0.32
CA LYS A 362 2.19 1.85 0.01
C LYS A 362 1.74 1.57 1.45
N ALA A 363 1.80 0.31 1.89
CA ALA A 363 1.45 -0.08 3.25
C ALA A 363 2.42 0.50 4.29
N TYR A 364 3.73 0.40 4.01
CA TYR A 364 4.79 0.96 4.85
C TYR A 364 4.65 2.48 5.03
N SER A 365 4.33 3.19 3.94
CA SER A 365 4.11 4.65 3.94
C SER A 365 2.80 5.08 4.60
N GLY A 366 1.94 4.13 5.00
CA GLY A 366 0.64 4.40 5.63
C GLY A 366 -0.48 4.81 4.65
N PHE A 367 -0.24 4.71 3.34
CA PHE A 367 -1.21 5.06 2.30
C PHE A 367 -2.35 4.04 2.19
N VAL A 368 -2.06 2.78 2.50
CA VAL A 368 -3.01 1.67 2.41
C VAL A 368 -2.87 0.80 3.64
N VAL A 369 -4.00 0.31 4.16
CA VAL A 369 -3.99 -0.76 5.16
C VAL A 369 -4.34 -2.06 4.42
N PRO A 370 -3.43 -3.05 4.34
CA PRO A 370 -3.73 -4.32 3.69
C PRO A 370 -4.90 -5.04 4.37
N ALA A 371 -5.83 -5.57 3.57
CA ALA A 371 -6.89 -6.45 4.03
C ALA A 371 -6.30 -7.85 4.29
N VAL A 372 -6.19 -8.23 5.57
CA VAL A 372 -5.71 -9.57 5.93
C VAL A 372 -6.77 -10.61 5.61
N VAL A 373 -6.40 -11.64 4.88
CA VAL A 373 -7.30 -12.72 4.47
C VAL A 373 -6.68 -14.08 4.78
N THR A 374 -7.44 -14.93 5.47
CA THR A 374 -7.01 -16.24 5.99
C THR A 374 -7.96 -17.37 5.62
N ASP A 375 -9.11 -17.06 5.05
CA ASP A 375 -10.15 -18.03 4.74
C ASP A 375 -10.33 -18.15 3.25
N ALA A 376 -10.81 -19.33 2.82
CA ALA A 376 -11.09 -19.58 1.43
C ALA A 376 -12.19 -18.63 0.91
N GLN A 377 -11.89 -17.89 -0.16
CA GLN A 377 -12.81 -16.94 -0.78
C GLN A 377 -12.33 -16.53 -2.17
N GLU A 378 -13.24 -16.04 -2.99
CA GLU A 378 -12.87 -15.29 -4.20
C GLU A 378 -12.44 -13.87 -3.80
N LEU A 379 -11.25 -13.47 -4.23
CA LEU A 379 -10.71 -12.12 -4.07
C LEU A 379 -11.14 -11.25 -5.25
N GLN A 380 -11.59 -10.04 -4.95
CA GLN A 380 -11.85 -9.00 -5.95
C GLN A 380 -10.82 -7.87 -5.75
N ILE A 381 -9.91 -7.73 -6.71
CA ILE A 381 -8.67 -6.96 -6.58
C ILE A 381 -8.72 -5.80 -7.58
N LYS A 382 -9.05 -4.62 -7.06
CA LYS A 382 -9.10 -3.37 -7.84
C LYS A 382 -7.70 -2.88 -8.17
N ALA A 383 -7.52 -2.31 -9.36
CA ALA A 383 -6.25 -1.79 -9.84
C ALA A 383 -5.64 -0.73 -8.91
N ALA A 384 -4.31 -0.67 -8.87
CA ALA A 384 -3.50 0.25 -8.07
C ALA A 384 -3.85 1.74 -8.23
N SER A 385 -4.40 2.14 -9.37
CA SER A 385 -4.83 3.50 -9.69
C SER A 385 -6.29 3.80 -9.28
N SER A 386 -7.06 2.78 -8.90
CA SER A 386 -8.49 2.91 -8.67
C SER A 386 -8.81 3.51 -7.30
N THR A 387 -9.84 4.35 -7.25
CA THR A 387 -10.46 4.75 -5.98
C THR A 387 -11.02 3.50 -5.28
N GLY A 388 -10.52 3.21 -4.08
CA GLY A 388 -10.84 1.98 -3.36
C GLY A 388 -10.02 0.78 -3.81
N TYR A 389 -8.77 0.99 -4.26
CA TYR A 389 -7.74 -0.05 -4.39
C TYR A 389 -7.78 -1.04 -3.23
N THR A 390 -7.64 -2.32 -3.56
CA THR A 390 -7.60 -3.40 -2.57
C THR A 390 -6.23 -4.05 -2.59
N LEU A 391 -5.54 -4.01 -1.46
CA LEU A 391 -4.31 -4.76 -1.21
C LEU A 391 -4.62 -5.89 -0.24
N TYR A 392 -4.47 -7.14 -0.68
CA TYR A 392 -4.68 -8.29 0.20
C TYR A 392 -3.37 -8.76 0.80
N LYS A 393 -3.39 -9.07 2.10
CA LYS A 393 -2.29 -9.68 2.85
C LYS A 393 -2.65 -11.10 3.25
N ILE A 394 -1.85 -12.07 2.83
CA ILE A 394 -2.06 -13.49 3.12
C ILE A 394 -0.89 -13.97 3.99
N PRO A 395 -1.10 -14.19 5.29
CA PRO A 395 -0.05 -14.71 6.18
C PRO A 395 0.42 -16.10 5.74
N THR A 396 1.73 -16.38 5.81
CA THR A 396 2.25 -17.74 5.61
C THR A 396 2.18 -18.61 6.87
N GLY A 397 1.70 -18.06 7.99
CA GLY A 397 1.77 -18.67 9.32
C GLY A 397 3.08 -18.44 10.07
N ARG A 398 4.10 -17.84 9.43
CA ARG A 398 5.33 -17.37 10.09
C ARG A 398 5.24 -15.88 10.38
N SER A 399 5.66 -15.48 11.58
CA SER A 399 5.64 -14.07 11.98
C SER A 399 6.55 -13.24 11.07
N GLY A 400 6.00 -12.17 10.48
CA GLY A 400 6.73 -11.26 9.59
C GLY A 400 6.74 -11.68 8.13
N GLU A 401 6.34 -12.92 7.80
CA GLU A 401 6.34 -13.46 6.45
C GLU A 401 4.92 -13.60 5.89
N TYR A 402 4.67 -13.09 4.68
CA TYR A 402 3.36 -13.07 4.05
C TYR A 402 3.45 -12.78 2.56
N PHE A 403 2.36 -13.08 1.85
CA PHE A 403 2.16 -12.61 0.47
C PHE A 403 1.30 -11.35 0.46
N LEU A 404 1.64 -10.41 -0.42
CA LEU A 404 0.75 -9.31 -0.82
C LEU A 404 0.27 -9.53 -2.25
N ILE A 405 -1.03 -9.34 -2.49
CA ILE A 405 -1.59 -9.38 -3.84
C ILE A 405 -2.13 -8.01 -4.20
N GLU A 406 -1.67 -7.50 -5.34
CA GLU A 406 -2.18 -6.27 -5.93
C GLU A 406 -2.42 -6.39 -7.43
N ASN A 407 -3.38 -5.63 -7.94
CA ASN A 407 -3.67 -5.56 -9.38
C ASN A 407 -2.95 -4.36 -10.00
N ARG A 408 -2.06 -4.64 -10.96
CA ARG A 408 -1.33 -3.65 -11.75
C ARG A 408 -1.97 -3.58 -13.13
N ALA A 409 -2.52 -2.44 -13.49
CA ALA A 409 -3.26 -2.26 -14.75
C ALA A 409 -2.71 -1.07 -15.54
N ASN A 410 -2.86 -1.09 -16.86
CA ASN A 410 -2.44 0.01 -17.75
C ASN A 410 -3.34 1.25 -17.60
N SER A 411 -3.25 1.90 -16.43
CA SER A 411 -4.09 3.01 -15.97
C SER A 411 -3.33 3.84 -14.94
N GLY A 412 -3.71 5.10 -14.76
CA GLY A 412 -3.00 6.01 -13.85
C GLY A 412 -1.50 6.09 -14.15
N TYR A 413 -0.67 6.10 -13.10
CA TYR A 413 0.78 6.09 -13.18
C TYR A 413 1.39 4.74 -13.56
N ASP A 414 0.64 3.64 -13.45
CA ASP A 414 1.06 2.34 -14.00
C ASP A 414 1.04 2.30 -15.53
N ARG A 415 0.52 3.33 -16.20
CA ARG A 415 0.81 3.56 -17.63
C ARG A 415 2.32 3.73 -17.89
N GLY A 416 3.11 4.10 -16.87
CA GLY A 416 4.57 4.11 -16.90
C GLY A 416 5.21 2.73 -17.10
N LEU A 417 4.48 1.64 -16.81
CA LEU A 417 4.89 0.27 -17.15
C LEU A 417 4.90 0.02 -18.66
N TYR A 418 4.55 1.01 -19.47
CA TYR A 418 4.92 1.06 -20.88
C TYR A 418 6.43 0.84 -21.12
N ILE A 419 7.29 1.06 -20.12
CA ILE A 419 8.71 0.63 -20.18
C ILE A 419 8.89 -0.86 -20.47
N LEU A 420 7.91 -1.71 -20.12
CA LEU A 420 7.92 -3.15 -20.40
C LEU A 420 7.59 -3.49 -21.87
N LYS A 421 7.19 -2.50 -22.68
CA LYS A 421 6.80 -2.68 -24.10
C LYS A 421 7.84 -3.35 -24.97
N GLU A 422 9.12 -3.24 -24.59
CA GLU A 422 10.22 -3.85 -25.32
C GLU A 422 10.09 -5.37 -25.38
N LEU A 423 9.25 -5.94 -24.52
CA LEU A 423 8.98 -7.37 -24.37
C LEU A 423 7.55 -7.76 -24.79
N GLY A 424 6.62 -6.80 -24.89
CA GLY A 424 5.24 -6.95 -25.38
C GLY A 424 4.29 -5.90 -24.80
N ASP A 425 3.05 -5.83 -25.30
CA ASP A 425 2.09 -4.82 -24.85
C ASP A 425 1.60 -5.09 -23.42
N PHE A 426 1.83 -4.14 -22.51
CA PHE A 426 1.37 -4.21 -21.12
C PHE A 426 -0.13 -3.88 -21.03
N GLU A 427 -0.93 -4.89 -20.69
CA GLU A 427 -2.38 -4.73 -20.41
C GLU A 427 -2.70 -4.75 -18.91
N GLY A 428 -1.89 -5.45 -18.12
CA GLY A 428 -2.01 -5.58 -16.67
C GLY A 428 -1.85 -7.01 -16.17
N GLY A 429 -1.99 -7.20 -14.86
CA GLY A 429 -1.92 -8.50 -14.20
C GLY A 429 -1.82 -8.35 -12.68
N LEU A 430 -1.92 -9.47 -11.97
CA LEU A 430 -1.66 -9.50 -10.53
C LEU A 430 -0.16 -9.54 -10.27
N SER A 431 0.32 -8.64 -9.43
CA SER A 431 1.62 -8.75 -8.78
C SER A 431 1.40 -9.46 -7.44
N ILE A 432 2.17 -10.52 -7.23
CA ILE A 432 2.25 -11.24 -5.96
C ILE A 432 3.62 -10.93 -5.37
N LEU A 433 3.65 -10.35 -4.18
CA LEU A 433 4.88 -10.02 -3.47
C LEU A 433 5.10 -11.00 -2.32
N HIS A 434 6.27 -11.62 -2.23
CA HIS A 434 6.69 -12.38 -1.04
C HIS A 434 7.47 -11.45 -0.12
N ILE A 435 6.95 -11.26 1.09
CA ILE A 435 7.48 -10.29 2.06
C ILE A 435 8.06 -11.01 3.28
N ASP A 436 9.20 -10.52 3.79
CA ASP A 436 9.69 -10.82 5.13
C ASP A 436 10.12 -9.56 5.90
N ASP A 437 9.18 -8.99 6.66
CA ASP A 437 9.41 -7.79 7.48
C ASP A 437 10.45 -8.02 8.60
N THR A 438 10.86 -9.26 8.88
CA THR A 438 11.90 -9.52 9.89
C THR A 438 13.28 -9.02 9.47
N LEU A 439 13.50 -8.77 8.18
CA LEU A 439 14.74 -8.23 7.63
C LEU A 439 14.89 -6.71 7.85
N LEU A 440 13.77 -5.98 7.98
CA LEU A 440 13.71 -4.52 8.02
C LEU A 440 14.71 -3.87 8.99
N PRO A 441 14.79 -4.25 10.29
CA PRO A 441 15.65 -3.55 11.24
C PRO A 441 17.13 -3.59 10.89
N GLY A 442 17.58 -4.62 10.17
CA GLY A 442 18.97 -4.73 9.71
C GLY A 442 19.17 -4.05 8.37
N CYS A 443 18.36 -4.44 7.38
CA CYS A 443 18.63 -4.09 5.99
C CYS A 443 18.42 -2.60 5.68
N ILE A 444 17.51 -1.91 6.39
CA ILE A 444 17.25 -0.49 6.15
C ILE A 444 18.47 0.39 6.46
N THR A 445 19.31 -0.03 7.42
CA THR A 445 20.48 0.73 7.85
C THR A 445 21.67 0.61 6.89
N THR A 446 21.71 -0.49 6.13
CA THR A 446 22.74 -0.78 5.12
C THR A 446 22.23 -0.62 3.71
N ASN A 447 20.94 -0.29 3.55
CA ASN A 447 20.21 -0.24 2.29
C ASN A 447 20.27 -1.55 1.49
N SER A 448 20.38 -2.69 2.17
CA SER A 448 20.65 -4.00 1.57
C SER A 448 19.43 -4.92 1.56
N CYS A 449 18.22 -4.34 1.46
CA CYS A 449 16.98 -5.07 1.74
C CYS A 449 16.64 -6.16 0.71
N ASN A 450 17.18 -6.03 -0.50
CA ASN A 450 16.95 -6.98 -1.60
C ASN A 450 18.25 -7.57 -2.18
N GLU A 451 19.41 -7.43 -1.51
CA GLU A 451 20.74 -7.97 -1.93
C GLU A 451 20.90 -9.50 -1.74
N ASN A 452 19.88 -10.19 -1.26
CA ASN A 452 19.93 -11.65 -1.12
C ASN A 452 18.84 -12.26 -1.99
N GLU A 453 19.22 -12.73 -3.18
CA GLU A 453 18.33 -13.31 -4.19
C GLU A 453 17.50 -14.47 -3.66
N SER A 454 17.98 -15.15 -2.61
CA SER A 454 17.27 -16.26 -1.98
C SER A 454 16.37 -15.88 -0.80
N HIS A 455 16.46 -14.63 -0.31
CA HIS A 455 15.67 -14.13 0.83
C HIS A 455 15.64 -12.60 0.84
N LYS A 456 14.69 -12.02 0.09
CA LYS A 456 14.49 -10.57 -0.03
C LYS A 456 13.50 -10.04 0.99
N LEU A 457 13.53 -8.74 1.27
CA LEU A 457 12.49 -8.06 2.05
C LEU A 457 11.19 -7.97 1.26
N VAL A 458 11.29 -7.51 0.00
CA VAL A 458 10.18 -7.42 -0.95
C VAL A 458 10.61 -8.13 -2.22
N ASP A 459 10.05 -9.32 -2.43
CA ASP A 459 10.26 -10.07 -3.65
C ASP A 459 9.05 -9.98 -4.58
N ILE A 460 9.27 -10.00 -5.88
CA ILE A 460 8.20 -10.13 -6.88
C ILE A 460 8.23 -11.55 -7.40
N GLU A 461 7.16 -12.29 -7.16
CA GLU A 461 7.02 -13.64 -7.69
C GLU A 461 6.81 -13.57 -9.21
N GLU A 462 7.83 -13.98 -9.96
CA GLU A 462 7.85 -13.85 -11.42
C GLU A 462 7.04 -14.97 -12.09
N ALA A 463 5.76 -14.69 -12.38
CA ALA A 463 4.79 -15.65 -12.93
C ALA A 463 5.30 -16.46 -14.14
N ASN A 464 6.13 -15.82 -14.98
CA ASN A 464 6.91 -16.41 -16.06
C ASN A 464 8.13 -15.54 -16.37
N ARG A 465 9.07 -16.10 -17.14
CA ARG A 465 10.31 -15.43 -17.60
C ARG A 465 11.11 -14.81 -16.45
N PRO A 466 11.56 -15.63 -15.48
CA PRO A 466 12.31 -15.11 -14.35
C PRO A 466 13.62 -14.47 -14.82
N GLY A 467 13.80 -13.22 -14.44
CA GLY A 467 14.93 -12.39 -14.85
C GLY A 467 15.28 -11.29 -13.86
N LEU A 468 14.37 -10.92 -12.94
CA LEU A 468 14.66 -10.01 -11.84
C LEU A 468 15.76 -10.60 -10.95
N ASP A 469 15.63 -11.88 -10.56
CA ASP A 469 16.57 -12.58 -9.66
C ASP A 469 17.93 -12.91 -10.27
N THR A 470 18.09 -12.68 -11.57
CA THR A 470 19.30 -13.09 -12.30
C THR A 470 19.91 -11.97 -13.13
N ASN A 471 19.47 -10.73 -12.91
CA ASN A 471 19.91 -9.54 -13.62
C ASN A 471 19.87 -9.70 -15.15
N LYS A 472 18.84 -10.39 -15.66
CA LYS A 472 18.65 -10.59 -17.11
C LYS A 472 17.84 -9.48 -17.74
N HIS A 473 16.92 -8.90 -16.97
CA HIS A 473 16.08 -7.77 -17.36
C HIS A 473 15.38 -7.17 -16.14
N ARG A 474 15.04 -5.87 -16.23
CA ARG A 474 14.32 -5.09 -15.21
C ARG A 474 12.83 -5.38 -15.10
N GLY A 475 12.38 -6.48 -15.70
CA GLY A 475 11.00 -6.93 -15.68
C GLY A 475 10.43 -7.15 -17.08
N ASP A 476 9.42 -8.01 -17.14
CA ASP A 476 8.63 -8.41 -18.32
C ASP A 476 7.15 -8.42 -17.90
N TYR A 477 6.21 -8.01 -18.74
CA TYR A 477 4.79 -8.07 -18.38
C TYR A 477 4.32 -9.50 -18.06
N LEU A 478 5.02 -10.52 -18.58
CA LEU A 478 4.80 -11.93 -18.24
C LEU A 478 5.27 -12.30 -16.82
N ASN A 479 5.94 -11.42 -16.09
CA ASN A 479 6.20 -11.61 -14.66
C ASN A 479 4.92 -11.47 -13.82
N LEU A 480 3.84 -10.87 -14.35
CA LEU A 480 2.56 -10.77 -13.65
C LEU A 480 1.65 -11.97 -13.92
N PHE A 481 0.80 -12.31 -12.94
CA PHE A 481 -0.15 -13.41 -13.04
C PHE A 481 -1.46 -12.97 -13.70
N PHE A 482 -1.93 -13.73 -14.68
CA PHE A 482 -3.23 -13.53 -15.35
C PHE A 482 -3.63 -14.76 -16.18
N GLN A 483 -4.91 -14.87 -16.52
CA GLN A 483 -5.51 -16.06 -17.16
C GLN A 483 -4.77 -16.58 -18.41
N ALA A 484 -4.25 -15.69 -19.25
CA ALA A 484 -3.57 -16.05 -20.50
C ALA A 484 -2.05 -16.28 -20.36
N ASN A 485 -1.51 -16.12 -19.15
CA ASN A 485 -0.11 -16.33 -18.80
C ASN A 485 0.00 -17.46 -17.76
N ASN A 486 0.32 -17.12 -16.51
CA ASN A 486 0.25 -18.02 -15.38
C ASN A 486 -0.90 -17.57 -14.46
N ALA A 487 -1.86 -18.47 -14.27
CA ALA A 487 -3.12 -18.17 -13.57
C ALA A 487 -3.20 -18.84 -12.18
N SER A 488 -2.07 -19.33 -11.66
CA SER A 488 -2.00 -20.02 -10.37
C SER A 488 -0.66 -19.82 -9.68
N PHE A 489 -0.70 -19.68 -8.36
CA PHE A 489 0.45 -19.57 -7.47
C PHE A 489 0.15 -20.42 -6.23
N THR A 490 0.85 -21.55 -6.11
CA THR A 490 0.60 -22.61 -5.11
C THR A 490 1.94 -23.24 -4.68
N PRO A 491 1.97 -24.09 -3.65
CA PRO A 491 3.20 -24.81 -3.27
C PRO A 491 3.73 -25.74 -4.38
N SER A 492 2.89 -26.04 -5.39
CA SER A 492 3.21 -26.96 -6.48
C SER A 492 3.56 -26.29 -7.82
N THR A 493 3.48 -24.96 -7.90
CA THR A 493 3.79 -24.21 -9.14
C THR A 493 5.26 -23.78 -9.19
N ASP A 494 5.66 -23.17 -10.30
CA ASP A 494 6.94 -22.46 -10.44
C ASP A 494 6.62 -21.08 -11.07
N PRO A 495 6.79 -19.96 -10.34
CA PRO A 495 7.20 -19.89 -8.93
C PRO A 495 6.17 -20.54 -7.99
N ASN A 496 6.63 -20.94 -6.80
CA ASN A 496 5.81 -21.58 -5.78
C ASN A 496 5.50 -20.61 -4.63
N SER A 497 4.47 -20.93 -3.86
CA SER A 497 4.09 -20.19 -2.67
C SER A 497 4.70 -20.75 -1.39
N ASP A 498 5.86 -21.41 -1.42
CA ASP A 498 6.52 -21.89 -0.21
C ASP A 498 7.07 -20.71 0.60
N ARG A 499 7.39 -20.97 1.87
CA ARG A 499 8.12 -20.02 2.70
C ARG A 499 9.58 -19.93 2.27
N TYR A 500 10.29 -18.88 2.68
CA TYR A 500 11.73 -18.75 2.42
C TYR A 500 12.59 -19.90 2.98
N ASP A 501 12.10 -20.67 3.96
CA ASP A 501 12.78 -21.87 4.45
C ASP A 501 12.49 -23.14 3.60
N GLY A 502 11.73 -22.99 2.52
CA GLY A 502 11.31 -24.07 1.61
C GLY A 502 10.18 -24.93 2.15
N SER A 503 9.52 -24.54 3.25
CA SER A 503 8.36 -25.24 3.76
C SER A 503 7.06 -24.73 3.15
N ASP A 504 6.10 -25.64 2.92
CA ASP A 504 4.79 -25.34 2.36
C ASP A 504 4.02 -24.33 3.22
N SER A 505 3.65 -23.18 2.64
CA SER A 505 2.89 -22.13 3.32
C SER A 505 1.40 -22.45 3.48
N GLY A 506 0.87 -23.40 2.71
CA GLY A 506 -0.55 -23.73 2.58
C GLY A 506 -1.33 -22.75 1.68
N VAL A 507 -0.71 -21.68 1.18
CA VAL A 507 -1.38 -20.64 0.40
C VAL A 507 -1.57 -21.08 -1.05
N ASN A 508 -2.80 -21.03 -1.55
CA ASN A 508 -3.12 -21.36 -2.93
C ASN A 508 -3.95 -20.23 -3.54
N ILE A 509 -3.40 -19.57 -4.56
CA ILE A 509 -4.09 -18.56 -5.36
C ILE A 509 -4.31 -19.16 -6.75
N THR A 510 -5.55 -19.33 -7.16
CA THR A 510 -5.89 -20.01 -8.41
C THR A 510 -6.98 -19.25 -9.17
N ASN A 511 -7.32 -19.72 -10.38
CA ASN A 511 -8.37 -19.13 -11.21
C ASN A 511 -8.21 -17.62 -11.43
N ILE A 512 -6.97 -17.14 -11.54
CA ILE A 512 -6.69 -15.71 -11.74
C ILE A 512 -7.29 -15.28 -13.09
N SER A 513 -8.09 -14.21 -13.06
CA SER A 513 -8.79 -13.68 -14.23
C SER A 513 -7.86 -13.07 -15.28
N GLY A 514 -8.43 -12.64 -16.41
CA GLY A 514 -7.71 -11.78 -17.36
C GLY A 514 -7.44 -10.38 -16.78
N PRO A 515 -6.51 -9.61 -17.36
CA PRO A 515 -6.22 -8.24 -16.94
C PRO A 515 -7.44 -7.32 -17.04
N GLY A 516 -7.54 -6.36 -16.13
CA GLY A 516 -8.59 -5.33 -16.13
C GLY A 516 -8.60 -4.50 -14.85
N ASP A 517 -9.49 -3.50 -14.79
CA ASP A 517 -9.62 -2.60 -13.63
C ASP A 517 -9.96 -3.35 -12.33
N ILE A 518 -10.59 -4.52 -12.44
CA ILE A 518 -10.81 -5.46 -11.36
C ILE A 518 -10.40 -6.84 -11.87
N MET A 519 -9.50 -7.48 -11.14
CA MET A 519 -9.13 -8.88 -11.35
C MET A 519 -9.69 -9.74 -10.22
N SER A 520 -10.04 -10.98 -10.53
CA SER A 520 -10.46 -11.97 -9.53
C SER A 520 -9.47 -13.11 -9.42
N ALA A 521 -9.41 -13.72 -8.23
CA ALA A 521 -8.63 -14.93 -7.96
C ALA A 521 -9.24 -15.70 -6.79
N ASP A 522 -9.21 -17.03 -6.83
CA ASP A 522 -9.65 -17.86 -5.73
C ASP A 522 -8.49 -18.09 -4.74
N LEU A 523 -8.70 -17.69 -3.49
CA LEU A 523 -7.81 -18.01 -2.38
C LEU A 523 -8.30 -19.26 -1.67
N THR A 524 -7.39 -20.19 -1.41
CA THR A 524 -7.56 -21.23 -0.38
C THR A 524 -6.28 -21.32 0.46
N THR A 525 -6.44 -21.64 1.74
CA THR A 525 -5.33 -21.82 2.67
C THR A 525 -5.50 -23.14 3.40
N GLU A 526 -4.55 -24.05 3.28
CA GLU A 526 -4.56 -25.30 4.05
C GLU A 526 -3.89 -25.06 5.41
N THR A 527 -4.65 -25.24 6.50
CA THR A 527 -4.07 -25.29 7.84
C THR A 527 -3.30 -26.58 8.00
N ASN A 528 -1.96 -26.50 7.97
CA ASN A 528 -1.09 -27.60 8.39
C ASN A 528 -0.96 -27.69 9.91
#